data_AF-A0A8S3K3X1-F1
#
_entry.id   AF-A0A8S3K3X1-F1
#
_cell.length_a   1.000
_cell.length_b   1.000
_cell.length_c   1.000
_cell.angle_alpha   90.00
_cell.angle_beta   90.00
_cell.angle_gamma   90.00
#
_symmetry.space_group_name_H-M   'P 1'
#
loop_
_entity.id
_entity.type
_entity.pdbx_description
1 polymer ?
#
loop_
_entity_poly.entity_id
_entity_poly.type
_entity_poly.pdbx_seq_one_letter_code
_entity_poly.pdbx_strand_id
1 'polypeptide(L)'
;MKQWKSPQTFNSDERIYNIAYNNETLTLIIENRTNNKNRIELRSSSTFDPLWSTTFNASFHYGQWVKRLCVLKYNEWLVIDPAKSRLIHVSKDGQV
;
A
#
# COMPACT_ATOMS: atom_id res chain seq x y z
N MET A 1 30.33 -4.48 -13.08
CA MET A 1 29.01 -4.67 -13.72
C MET A 1 27.94 -4.46 -12.66
N LYS A 2 26.91 -3.65 -12.93
CA LYS A 2 25.79 -3.45 -12.00
C LYS A 2 24.82 -4.64 -12.17
N GLN A 3 24.81 -5.56 -11.22
CA GLN A 3 23.93 -6.73 -11.26
C GLN A 3 22.56 -6.28 -10.72
N TRP A 4 21.56 -6.19 -11.60
CA TRP A 4 20.19 -5.89 -11.20
C TRP A 4 19.65 -7.11 -10.45
N LYS A 5 19.15 -6.90 -9.22
CA LYS A 5 18.44 -7.95 -8.49
C LYS A 5 17.19 -8.32 -9.31
N SER A 6 16.89 -9.63 -9.38
CA SER A 6 15.65 -10.07 -10.01
C SER A 6 14.47 -9.40 -9.30
N PRO A 7 13.45 -8.92 -10.03
CA PRO A 7 12.26 -8.35 -9.41
C PRO A 7 11.68 -9.35 -8.43
N GLN A 8 11.31 -8.88 -7.23
CA GLN A 8 10.58 -9.72 -6.31
C GLN A 8 9.20 -10.00 -6.91
N THR A 9 9.01 -11.23 -7.40
CA THR A 9 7.73 -11.69 -7.93
C THR A 9 6.82 -12.02 -6.78
N PHE A 10 5.83 -11.17 -6.54
CA PHE A 10 4.73 -11.48 -5.63
C PHE A 10 3.73 -12.43 -6.29
N ASN A 11 2.90 -13.10 -5.48
CA ASN A 11 1.89 -14.04 -5.96
C ASN A 11 1.01 -13.40 -7.06
N SER A 12 0.59 -14.20 -8.04
CA SER A 12 -0.22 -13.77 -9.21
C SER A 12 -1.51 -13.01 -8.88
N ASP A 13 -1.95 -13.08 -7.62
CA ASP A 13 -3.22 -12.54 -7.15
C ASP A 13 -3.06 -11.20 -6.42
N GLU A 14 -1.84 -10.65 -6.39
CA GLU A 14 -1.57 -9.30 -5.88
C GLU A 14 -1.70 -8.24 -6.97
N ARG A 15 -2.36 -7.13 -6.65
CA ARG A 15 -2.45 -5.96 -7.53
C ARG A 15 -2.22 -4.67 -6.77
N ILE A 16 -1.54 -3.72 -7.40
CA ILE A 16 -1.48 -2.35 -6.90
C ILE A 16 -2.83 -1.71 -7.14
N TYR A 17 -3.50 -1.35 -6.05
CA TYR A 17 -4.82 -0.73 -6.05
C TYR A 17 -4.73 0.80 -6.07
N ASN A 18 -3.73 1.36 -5.40
CA ASN A 18 -3.48 2.80 -5.33
C ASN A 18 -1.98 3.07 -5.19
N ILE A 19 -1.52 4.20 -5.73
CA ILE A 19 -0.14 4.69 -5.62
C ILE A 19 -0.18 6.20 -5.36
N ALA A 20 0.58 6.65 -4.37
CA ALA A 20 0.82 8.06 -4.11
C ALA A 20 2.32 8.32 -4.00
N TYR A 21 2.79 9.37 -4.68
CA TYR A 21 4.16 9.87 -4.54
C TYR A 21 4.18 11.01 -3.53
N ASN A 22 5.15 10.98 -2.62
CA ASN A 22 5.43 12.09 -1.71
C ASN A 22 6.88 12.04 -1.23
N ASN A 23 7.59 13.17 -1.32
CA ASN A 23 8.93 13.35 -0.75
C ASN A 23 9.89 12.18 -1.01
N GLU A 24 10.09 11.84 -2.30
CA GLU A 24 10.97 10.74 -2.77
C GLU A 24 10.53 9.33 -2.34
N THR A 25 9.29 9.18 -1.87
CA THR A 25 8.70 7.89 -1.52
C THR A 25 7.44 7.61 -2.33
N LEU A 26 7.17 6.32 -2.52
CA LEU A 26 5.97 5.80 -3.14
C LEU A 26 5.20 4.99 -2.10
N THR A 27 3.99 5.41 -1.79
CA THR A 27 3.09 4.65 -0.94
C THR A 27 2.11 3.88 -1.82
N LEU A 28 2.08 2.57 -1.64
CA LEU A 28 1.28 1.65 -2.43
C LEU A 28 0.22 1.03 -1.53
N ILE A 29 -1.03 0.98 -2.00
CA ILE A 29 -2.01 0.03 -1.49
C ILE A 29 -1.97 -1.18 -2.42
N ILE A 30 -1.52 -2.32 -1.90
CA ILE A 30 -1.49 -3.59 -2.59
C ILE A 30 -2.64 -4.45 -2.05
N GLU A 31 -3.43 -5.00 -2.94
CA GLU A 31 -4.52 -5.91 -2.59
C GLU A 31 -4.13 -7.33 -2.97
N ASN A 32 -4.35 -8.27 -2.04
CA ASN A 32 -4.28 -9.70 -2.31
C ASN A 32 -5.69 -10.28 -2.29
N ARG A 33 -6.17 -10.72 -3.45
CA ARG A 33 -7.55 -11.21 -3.60
C ARG A 33 -7.78 -12.58 -2.97
N THR A 34 -6.75 -13.41 -2.89
CA THR A 34 -6.87 -14.80 -2.45
C THR A 34 -7.05 -14.90 -0.93
N ASN A 35 -6.41 -14.01 -0.17
CA ASN A 35 -6.48 -14.02 1.30
C ASN A 35 -7.27 -12.86 1.92
N ASN A 36 -7.90 -12.01 1.09
CA ASN A 36 -8.65 -10.82 1.54
C ASN A 36 -7.84 -9.88 2.45
N LYS A 37 -6.53 -9.75 2.21
CA LYS A 37 -5.68 -8.79 2.91
C LYS A 37 -5.25 -7.67 1.98
N ASN A 38 -5.18 -6.47 2.53
CA ASN A 38 -4.46 -5.38 1.90
C ASN A 38 -3.15 -5.17 2.63
N ARG A 39 -2.16 -4.73 1.88
CA ARG A 39 -0.86 -4.32 2.36
C ARG A 39 -0.65 -2.88 1.94
N ILE A 40 -0.25 -2.02 2.87
CA ILE A 40 0.34 -0.73 2.51
C ILE A 40 1.85 -0.91 2.55
N GLU A 41 2.50 -0.50 1.47
CA GLU A 41 3.96 -0.47 1.39
C GLU A 41 4.42 0.96 1.16
N LEU A 42 5.46 1.37 1.88
CA LEU A 42 6.24 2.54 1.53
C LEU A 42 7.52 2.09 0.85
N ARG A 43 7.82 2.66 -0.32
CA ARG A 43 9.01 2.35 -1.10
C ARG A 43 9.80 3.62 -1.40
N SER A 44 11.11 3.47 -1.55
CA SER A 44 11.93 4.50 -2.19
C SER A 44 11.47 4.73 -3.63
N SER A 45 11.28 5.97 -4.07
CA SER A 45 10.90 6.24 -5.46
C SER A 45 12.05 6.05 -6.45
N SER A 46 13.29 6.11 -5.96
CA SER A 46 14.49 6.01 -6.79
C SER A 46 14.96 4.57 -6.96
N THR A 47 14.84 3.75 -5.92
CA THR A 47 15.31 2.35 -5.93
C THR A 47 14.17 1.33 -5.93
N PHE A 48 12.94 1.75 -5.62
CA PHE A 48 11.78 0.87 -5.40
C PHE A 48 11.96 -0.13 -4.24
N ASP A 49 13.00 0.03 -3.44
CA ASP A 49 13.22 -0.79 -2.25
C ASP A 49 12.12 -0.51 -1.22
N PRO A 50 11.58 -1.55 -0.56
CA PRO A 50 10.62 -1.38 0.51
C PRO A 50 11.30 -0.74 1.74
N LEU A 51 10.72 0.36 2.21
CA LEU A 51 11.11 1.02 3.46
C LEU A 51 10.37 0.38 4.64
N TRP A 52 9.05 0.17 4.49
CA TRP A 52 8.26 -0.62 5.42
C TRP A 52 6.99 -1.16 4.74
N SER A 53 6.34 -2.12 5.41
CA SER A 53 5.07 -2.70 4.98
C SER A 53 4.18 -3.00 6.18
N THR A 54 2.90 -2.66 6.09
CA THR A 54 1.88 -3.02 7.09
C THR A 54 0.68 -3.67 6.43
N THR A 55 0.04 -4.62 7.12
CA THR A 55 -1.07 -5.41 6.58
C THR A 55 -2.32 -5.19 7.40
N PHE A 56 -3.46 -5.08 6.73
CA PHE A 56 -4.76 -4.97 7.37
C PHE A 56 -5.80 -5.82 6.62
N ASN A 57 -6.76 -6.33 7.38
CA ASN A 57 -7.84 -7.14 6.81
C ASN A 57 -8.68 -6.28 5.89
N ALA A 58 -8.75 -6.64 4.60
CA ALA A 58 -9.69 -6.07 3.67
C ALA A 58 -11.08 -6.64 3.93
N SER A 59 -12.12 -5.93 3.51
CA SER A 59 -13.39 -6.57 3.13
C SER A 59 -13.52 -6.40 1.63
N PHE A 60 -13.63 -7.52 0.93
CA PHE A 60 -13.83 -7.52 -0.49
C PHE A 60 -15.33 -7.61 -0.76
N HIS A 61 -15.89 -6.55 -1.34
CA HIS A 61 -17.24 -6.59 -1.89
C HIS A 61 -17.14 -6.25 -3.38
N TYR A 62 -17.49 -7.22 -4.24
CA TYR A 62 -17.58 -7.00 -5.68
C TYR A 62 -18.47 -5.78 -5.95
N GLY A 63 -17.95 -4.81 -6.69
CA GLY A 63 -18.68 -3.59 -7.07
C GLY A 63 -18.62 -2.43 -6.06
N GLN A 64 -17.87 -2.53 -4.97
CA GLN A 64 -17.88 -1.53 -3.90
C GLN A 64 -16.52 -0.83 -3.67
N TRP A 65 -16.58 0.49 -3.90
CA TRP A 65 -15.77 1.63 -3.45
C TRP A 65 -14.24 1.53 -3.51
N VAL A 66 -13.66 2.46 -4.29
CA VAL A 66 -12.21 2.68 -4.40
C VAL A 66 -11.61 3.04 -3.04
N LYS A 67 -10.79 2.15 -2.45
CA LYS A 67 -9.91 2.50 -1.33
C LYS A 67 -9.07 3.71 -1.75
N ARG A 68 -9.19 4.79 -0.97
CA ARG A 68 -8.44 6.02 -1.24
C ARG A 68 -7.28 6.10 -0.27
N LEU A 69 -6.15 6.55 -0.80
CA LEU A 69 -4.97 6.89 -0.04
C LEU A 69 -4.83 8.41 -0.06
N CYS A 70 -4.80 9.02 1.11
CA CYS A 70 -4.48 10.43 1.27
C CYS A 70 -3.14 10.54 1.95
N VAL A 71 -2.23 11.31 1.36
CA VAL A 71 -0.98 11.69 2.01
C VAL A 71 -1.27 12.88 2.93
N LEU A 72 -0.84 12.75 4.18
CA LEU A 72 -0.95 13.79 5.21
C LEU A 72 0.39 14.51 5.39
N LYS A 73 0.43 15.51 6.26
CA LYS A 73 1.70 16.13 6.68
C LYS A 73 2.61 15.10 7.35
N TYR A 74 3.92 15.40 7.39
CA TYR A 74 4.92 14.59 8.09
C TYR A 74 5.06 13.14 7.60
N ASN A 75 4.75 12.90 6.32
CA ASN A 75 4.77 11.57 5.70
C ASN A 75 3.89 10.58 6.46
N GLU A 76 2.66 10.98 6.77
CA GLU A 76 1.64 10.08 7.30
C GLU A 76 0.56 9.83 6.24
N TRP A 77 -0.28 8.82 6.45
CA TRP A 77 -1.29 8.45 5.48
C TRP A 77 -2.63 8.16 6.13
N LEU A 78 -3.69 8.51 5.41
CA LEU A 78 -5.05 8.11 5.74
C LEU A 78 -5.56 7.19 4.64
N VAL A 79 -5.89 5.95 5.01
CA VAL A 79 -6.56 5.01 4.13
C VAL A 79 -8.04 4.99 4.45
N ILE A 80 -8.83 5.33 3.44
CA ILE A 80 -10.28 5.28 3.51
C ILE A 80 -10.70 3.88 3.03
N ASP A 81 -11.35 3.12 3.91
CA ASP A 81 -11.88 1.78 3.64
C ASP A 81 -13.42 1.81 3.75
N PRO A 82 -14.12 2.19 2.66
CA PRO A 82 -15.57 2.36 2.70
C PRO A 82 -16.30 1.05 2.94
N ALA A 83 -15.72 -0.08 2.52
CA ALA A 83 -16.30 -1.40 2.70
C ALA A 83 -16.46 -1.77 4.19
N LYS A 84 -15.59 -1.26 5.07
CA LYS A 84 -15.75 -1.40 6.54
C LYS A 84 -16.22 -0.12 7.23
N SER A 85 -16.58 0.91 6.46
CA SER A 85 -16.94 2.23 6.99
C SER A 85 -15.92 2.77 8.00
N ARG A 86 -14.62 2.65 7.68
CA ARG A 86 -13.54 3.07 8.58
C ARG A 86 -12.46 3.89 7.90
N LEU A 87 -11.75 4.64 8.73
CA LEU A 87 -10.52 5.34 8.38
C LEU A 87 -9.36 4.66 9.10
N ILE A 88 -8.28 4.44 8.39
CA ILE A 88 -7.07 3.81 8.91
C ILE A 88 -5.97 4.85 8.82
N HIS A 89 -5.51 5.33 9.97
CA HIS A 89 -4.33 6.17 10.04
C HIS A 89 -3.09 5.29 9.93
N VAL A 90 -2.09 5.72 9.17
CA VAL A 90 -0.79 5.07 9.09
C VAL A 90 0.27 6.10 9.35
N SER A 91 1.01 5.90 10.42
CA SER A 91 2.16 6.76 10.78
C SER A 91 3.29 6.62 9.77
N LYS A 92 4.23 7.57 9.79
CA LYS A 92 5.45 7.56 8.97
C LYS A 92 6.26 6.26 9.03
N ASP A 93 6.18 5.55 10.16
CA ASP A 93 6.93 4.33 10.45
C ASP A 93 6.10 3.05 10.19
N GLY A 94 4.92 3.19 9.58
CA GLY A 94 4.07 2.07 9.18
C GLY A 94 3.16 1.49 10.27
N GLN A 95 3.07 2.15 11.43
CA GLN A 95 2.13 1.75 12.49
C GLN A 95 0.72 2.21 12.14
N VAL A 96 -0.25 1.32 12.39
CA VAL A 96 -1.68 1.46 12.12
C VAL A 96 -2.47 1.56 13.41
#